data_AF-A0A6L8GCQ7-F1
#
_entry.id   AF-A0A6L8GCQ7-F1
#
_cell.length_a   1.000
_cell.length_b   1.000
_cell.length_c   1.000
_cell.angle_alpha   90.00
_cell.angle_beta   90.00
_cell.angle_gamma   90.00
#
_symmetry.space_group_name_H-M   'P 1'
#
loop_
_entity.id
_entity.type
_entity.pdbx_description
1 polymer ?
#
loop_
_entity_poly.entity_id
_entity_poly.type
_entity_poly.pdbx_seq_one_letter_code
_entity_poly.pdbx_strand_id
1 'polypeptide(L)'
;MLDFPDWLTDTVRLMQRSRMGFYVNCGSEGEATRLREVGTRETVSCSVPAGYAGSEGEIWFVRVLPPPHELCSRHIVFTTPYVIRDHPERAFIDYLERELGRMSAQRKPPRTDELHSHLMKHGPEVNHWNEYIHCGYTGHRPEAIFLTGIPDIRESLPHA
;
A
#
# COMPACT_ATOMS: atom_id res chain seq x y z
N MET A 1 -5.08 -8.31 34.57
CA MET A 1 -5.27 -7.65 33.27
C MET A 1 -4.22 -6.56 33.20
N LEU A 2 -3.34 -6.57 32.20
CA LEU A 2 -2.31 -5.53 32.07
C LEU A 2 -2.98 -4.32 31.44
N ASP A 3 -3.07 -3.21 32.19
CA ASP A 3 -3.53 -1.94 31.64
C ASP A 3 -2.38 -1.33 30.83
N PHE A 4 -2.54 -1.32 29.51
CA PHE A 4 -1.61 -0.65 28.62
C PHE A 4 -1.85 0.87 28.64
N PRO A 5 -0.80 1.69 28.44
CA PRO A 5 -0.98 3.12 28.24
C PRO A 5 -1.91 3.42 27.05
N ASP A 6 -2.71 4.49 27.14
CA ASP A 6 -3.67 4.88 26.11
C ASP A 6 -3.03 5.07 24.73
N TRP A 7 -1.85 5.71 24.69
CA TRP A 7 -1.12 5.94 23.44
C TRP A 7 -0.77 4.66 22.69
N LEU A 8 -0.51 3.56 23.41
CA LEU A 8 -0.21 2.26 22.79
C LEU A 8 -1.48 1.66 22.20
N THR A 9 -2.58 1.71 22.94
CA THR A 9 -3.89 1.25 22.45
C THR A 9 -4.32 2.04 21.21
N ASP A 10 -4.13 3.36 21.20
CA ASP A 10 -4.47 4.22 20.07
C ASP A 10 -3.57 3.98 18.87
N THR A 11 -2.26 3.76 19.09
CA THR A 11 -1.33 3.35 18.02
C THR A 11 -1.76 2.03 17.40
N VAL A 12 -2.12 1.03 18.21
CA VAL A 12 -2.61 -0.27 17.71
C VAL A 12 -3.93 -0.13 16.95
N ARG A 13 -4.86 0.72 17.41
CA ARG A 13 -6.11 1.02 16.68
C ARG A 13 -5.82 1.70 15.34
N LEU A 14 -4.87 2.62 15.31
CA LEU A 14 -4.44 3.31 14.10
C LEU A 14 -3.80 2.34 13.11
N MET A 15 -2.92 1.45 13.58
CA MET A 15 -2.38 0.33 12.80
C MET A 15 -3.49 -0.57 12.25
N GLN A 16 -4.45 -0.96 13.09
CA GLN A 16 -5.56 -1.82 12.69
C GLN A 16 -6.45 -1.16 11.64
N ARG A 17 -6.65 0.16 11.70
CA ARG A 17 -7.42 0.93 10.72
C ARG A 17 -6.66 1.12 9.41
N SER A 18 -5.34 1.28 9.47
CA SER A 18 -4.48 1.38 8.29
C SER A 18 -4.61 0.16 7.36
N ARG A 19 -4.09 0.31 6.14
CA ARG A 19 -4.15 -0.68 5.07
C ARG A 19 -2.94 -0.56 4.16
N MET A 20 -2.76 -1.54 3.28
CA MET A 20 -1.86 -1.38 2.15
C MET A 20 -2.40 -0.32 1.19
N GLY A 21 -1.56 0.17 0.28
CA GLY A 21 -1.93 1.08 -0.79
C GLY A 21 -0.84 1.06 -1.86
N PHE A 22 -1.20 1.42 -3.09
CA PHE A 22 -0.23 1.73 -4.12
C PHE A 22 0.06 3.21 -4.08
N TYR A 23 1.33 3.58 -3.98
CA TYR A 23 1.78 4.97 -3.87
C TYR A 23 2.88 5.25 -4.89
N VAL A 24 2.83 6.41 -5.53
CA VAL A 24 3.93 6.92 -6.35
C VAL A 24 4.89 7.70 -5.46
N ASN A 25 6.18 7.38 -5.56
CA ASN A 25 7.25 8.16 -4.97
C ASN A 25 7.39 9.50 -5.72
N CYS A 26 7.19 10.61 -5.02
CA CYS A 26 7.24 11.98 -5.54
C CYS A 26 8.52 12.73 -5.10
N GLY A 27 9.61 11.98 -4.90
CA GLY A 27 10.89 12.47 -4.41
C GLY A 27 10.91 12.64 -2.89
N SER A 28 11.97 13.29 -2.41
CA SER A 28 12.18 13.57 -0.99
C SER A 28 12.08 15.06 -0.67
N GLU A 29 11.68 15.34 0.57
CA GLU A 29 11.72 16.67 1.18
C GLU A 29 12.49 16.56 2.51
N GLY A 30 13.75 16.98 2.49
CA GLY A 30 14.68 16.67 3.56
C GLY A 30 14.84 15.16 3.72
N GLU A 31 14.60 14.65 4.93
CA GLU A 31 14.66 13.21 5.24
C GLU A 31 13.34 12.47 4.98
N ALA A 32 12.27 13.16 4.58
CA ALA A 32 10.99 12.53 4.32
C ALA A 32 10.87 12.11 2.85
N THR A 33 10.32 10.93 2.60
CA THR A 33 9.87 10.52 1.27
C THR A 33 8.44 11.00 1.06
N ARG A 34 8.14 11.61 -0.07
CA ARG A 34 6.76 12.01 -0.42
C ARG A 34 6.09 10.91 -1.21
N LEU A 35 4.94 10.45 -0.73
CA LEU A 35 4.17 9.38 -1.35
C LEU A 35 2.78 9.90 -1.72
N ARG A 36 2.40 9.76 -2.98
CA ARG A 36 1.05 10.07 -3.47
C ARG A 36 0.29 8.79 -3.76
N GLU A 37 -0.91 8.65 -3.23
CA GLU A 37 -1.70 7.45 -3.53
C GLU A 37 -2.09 7.39 -5.02
N VAL A 38 -1.94 6.22 -5.63
CA VAL A 38 -2.27 5.99 -7.04
C VAL A 38 -3.75 6.31 -7.29
N GLY A 39 -4.03 7.07 -8.35
CA GLY A 39 -5.39 7.51 -8.69
C GLY A 39 -5.90 8.69 -7.86
N THR A 40 -5.15 9.19 -6.87
CA THR A 40 -5.50 10.39 -6.10
C THR A 40 -4.46 11.49 -6.31
N ARG A 41 -4.79 12.71 -5.82
CA ARG A 41 -3.86 13.85 -5.74
C ARG A 41 -3.27 14.03 -4.35
N GLU A 42 -3.62 13.16 -3.40
CA GLU A 42 -3.22 13.29 -2.01
C GLU A 42 -1.79 12.79 -1.82
N THR A 43 -0.92 13.70 -1.39
CA THR A 43 0.49 13.40 -1.12
C THR A 43 0.75 13.51 0.37
N VAL A 44 1.42 12.52 0.93
CA VAL A 44 1.81 12.47 2.34
C VAL A 44 3.32 12.43 2.48
N SER A 45 3.81 13.07 3.54
CA SER A 45 5.23 13.06 3.91
C SER A 45 5.48 11.89 4.85
N CYS A 46 6.39 10.99 4.48
CA CYS A 46 6.63 9.72 5.16
C CYS A 46 8.06 9.58 5.65
N SER A 47 8.21 9.00 6.85
CA SER A 47 9.43 8.33 7.27
C SER A 47 9.42 6.90 6.74
N VAL A 48 10.56 6.44 6.23
CA VAL A 48 10.75 5.07 5.72
C VAL A 48 11.80 4.36 6.58
N PRO A 49 11.41 3.69 7.69
CA PRO A 49 12.36 3.07 8.61
C PRO A 49 13.24 1.99 7.96
N ALA A 50 12.74 1.33 6.91
CA ALA A 50 13.53 0.36 6.14
C ALA A 50 14.76 1.00 5.45
N GLY A 51 14.80 2.33 5.30
CA GLY A 51 15.92 3.05 4.70
C GLY A 51 15.91 3.11 3.17
N TYR A 52 14.89 2.56 2.51
CA TYR A 52 14.77 2.64 1.06
C TYR A 52 14.29 4.03 0.63
N ALA A 53 15.14 4.77 -0.07
CA ALA A 53 14.80 6.07 -0.64
C ALA A 53 14.03 5.95 -1.97
N GLY A 54 14.32 4.90 -2.75
CA GLY A 54 13.82 4.68 -4.11
C GLY A 54 14.13 5.83 -5.08
N SER A 55 13.34 5.91 -6.14
CA SER A 55 13.44 6.95 -7.16
C SER A 55 12.07 7.57 -7.45
N GLU A 56 12.05 8.83 -7.85
CA GLU A 56 10.81 9.50 -8.24
C GLU A 56 10.15 8.75 -9.41
N GLY A 57 8.82 8.59 -9.32
CA GLY A 57 8.02 7.83 -10.28
C GLY A 57 7.89 6.34 -9.98
N GLU A 58 8.67 5.78 -9.04
CA GLU A 58 8.47 4.40 -8.60
C GLU A 58 7.10 4.23 -7.93
N ILE A 59 6.44 3.09 -8.20
CA ILE A 59 5.21 2.71 -7.52
C ILE A 59 5.56 1.76 -6.39
N TRP A 60 5.10 2.06 -5.19
CA TRP A 60 5.32 1.28 -3.99
C TRP A 60 3.99 0.73 -3.49
N PHE A 61 3.92 -0.58 -3.30
CA PHE A 61 2.85 -1.22 -2.56
C PHE A 61 3.25 -1.29 -1.08
N VAL A 62 2.70 -0.40 -0.25
CA VAL A 62 3.13 -0.19 1.14
C VAL A 62 1.95 0.04 2.07
N ARG A 63 2.13 -0.26 3.35
CA ARG A 63 1.24 0.20 4.41
C ARG A 63 1.73 1.54 4.97
N VAL A 64 0.96 2.59 4.73
CA VAL A 64 1.22 3.93 5.29
C VAL A 64 0.36 4.12 6.54
N LEU A 65 1.01 4.39 7.67
CA LEU A 65 0.36 4.77 8.91
C LEU A 65 0.31 6.30 9.01
N PRO A 66 -0.86 6.89 9.36
CA PRO A 66 -0.88 8.29 9.75
C PRO A 66 -0.02 8.52 11.00
N PRO A 67 0.38 9.77 11.28
CA PRO A 67 1.23 10.06 12.42
C PRO A 67 0.58 9.55 13.72
N PRO A 68 1.24 8.65 14.47
CA PRO A 68 0.62 7.94 15.59
C PRO A 68 0.50 8.80 16.85
N HIS A 69 1.14 9.97 16.86
CA HIS A 69 1.21 10.87 18.00
C HIS A 69 1.39 12.30 17.50
N GLU A 70 0.91 13.30 18.25
CA GLU A 70 0.97 14.73 17.87
C GLU A 70 2.41 15.27 17.70
N LEU A 71 3.37 14.63 18.37
CA LEU A 71 4.80 14.93 18.24
C LEU A 71 5.42 14.40 16.94
N CYS A 72 4.69 13.55 16.22
CA CYS A 72 5.08 13.06 14.90
C CYS A 72 4.26 13.82 13.86
N SER A 73 4.92 14.52 12.95
CA SER A 73 4.25 15.18 11.82
C SER A 73 4.25 14.34 10.54
N ARG A 74 5.06 13.27 10.51
CA ARG A 74 5.23 12.39 9.35
C ARG A 74 4.41 11.13 9.48
N HIS A 75 3.89 10.68 8.36
CA HIS A 75 3.39 9.33 8.21
C HIS A 75 4.55 8.33 8.29
N ILE A 76 4.24 7.05 8.50
CA ILE A 76 5.26 6.00 8.59
C ILE A 76 4.94 4.93 7.56
N VAL A 77 5.91 4.63 6.68
CA VAL A 77 5.87 3.41 5.87
C VAL A 77 6.20 2.26 6.81
N PHE A 78 5.19 1.51 7.24
CA PHE A 78 5.33 0.53 8.31
C PHE A 78 5.93 -0.81 7.85
N THR A 79 5.75 -1.14 6.58
CA THR A 79 6.28 -2.35 5.96
C THR A 79 7.55 -2.04 5.17
N THR A 80 8.44 -3.01 5.00
CA THR A 80 9.47 -2.94 3.94
C THR A 80 8.77 -2.71 2.60
N PRO A 81 9.16 -1.69 1.81
CA PRO A 81 8.48 -1.37 0.55
C PRO A 81 8.49 -2.53 -0.46
N TYR A 82 7.32 -2.83 -1.03
CA TYR A 82 7.20 -3.65 -2.24
C TYR A 82 7.20 -2.71 -3.45
N VAL A 83 8.31 -2.62 -4.16
CA VAL A 83 8.52 -1.69 -5.28
C VAL A 83 8.14 -2.38 -6.57
N ILE A 84 7.21 -1.79 -7.31
CA ILE A 84 6.74 -2.31 -8.60
C ILE A 84 7.73 -1.94 -9.70
N ARG A 85 8.08 -2.92 -10.53
CA ARG A 85 8.96 -2.77 -11.70
C ARG A 85 8.15 -2.93 -12.98
N ASP A 86 8.64 -2.31 -14.05
CA ASP A 86 8.23 -2.52 -15.45
C ASP A 86 6.73 -2.32 -15.77
N HIS A 87 6.00 -1.62 -14.88
CA HIS A 87 4.60 -1.26 -15.09
C HIS A 87 4.33 0.22 -14.76
N PRO A 88 3.56 0.94 -15.60
CA PRO A 88 3.24 2.33 -15.36
C PRO A 88 2.10 2.49 -14.33
N GLU A 89 1.99 3.68 -13.72
CA GLU A 89 0.92 4.03 -12.77
C GLU A 89 -0.46 3.73 -13.36
N ARG A 90 -0.64 4.03 -14.65
CA ARG A 90 -1.90 3.80 -15.37
C ARG A 90 -2.40 2.36 -15.28
N ALA A 91 -1.50 1.38 -15.32
CA ALA A 91 -1.89 -0.04 -15.23
C ALA A 91 -2.50 -0.39 -13.86
N PHE A 92 -2.03 0.25 -12.80
CA PHE A 92 -2.58 0.10 -11.44
C PHE A 92 -3.89 0.87 -11.27
N ILE A 93 -4.02 2.05 -11.88
CA ILE A 93 -5.31 2.77 -11.93
C ILE A 93 -6.36 1.88 -12.62
N ASP A 94 -6.06 1.36 -13.80
CA ASP A 94 -6.99 0.52 -14.55
C ASP A 94 -7.34 -0.77 -13.77
N TYR A 95 -6.37 -1.36 -13.06
CA TYR A 95 -6.60 -2.51 -12.17
C TYR A 95 -7.57 -2.17 -11.03
N LEU A 96 -7.33 -1.07 -10.31
CA LEU A 96 -8.19 -0.63 -9.22
C LEU A 96 -9.61 -0.32 -9.72
N GLU A 97 -9.75 0.33 -10.87
CA GLU A 97 -11.07 0.59 -11.48
C GLU A 97 -11.82 -0.70 -11.82
N ARG A 98 -11.14 -1.71 -12.37
CA ARG A 98 -11.74 -3.02 -12.64
C ARG A 98 -12.22 -3.70 -11.36
N GLU A 99 -11.38 -3.75 -10.33
CA GLU A 99 -11.73 -4.40 -9.06
C GLU A 99 -12.86 -3.68 -8.33
N LEU A 100 -12.83 -2.35 -8.27
CA LEU A 100 -13.92 -1.56 -7.68
C LEU A 100 -15.23 -1.75 -8.45
N GLY A 101 -15.17 -1.83 -9.78
CA GLY A 101 -16.32 -2.16 -10.62
C GLY A 101 -16.88 -3.55 -10.33
N ARG A 102 -16.01 -4.57 -10.25
CA ARG A 102 -16.39 -5.95 -9.88
C ARG A 102 -17.05 -6.00 -8.51
N MET A 103 -16.44 -5.37 -7.50
CA MET A 103 -16.95 -5.34 -6.12
C MET A 103 -18.31 -4.65 -6.01
N SER A 104 -18.47 -3.52 -6.70
CA SER A 104 -19.73 -2.76 -6.73
C SER A 104 -20.87 -3.53 -7.40
N ALA A 105 -20.54 -4.36 -8.40
CA ALA A 105 -21.51 -5.18 -9.14
C ALA A 105 -21.87 -6.50 -8.44
N GLN A 106 -21.22 -6.86 -7.31
CA GLN A 106 -21.53 -8.10 -6.60
C GLN A 106 -22.97 -8.10 -6.07
N ARG A 107 -23.61 -9.28 -6.02
CA ARG A 107 -24.95 -9.45 -5.42
C ARG A 107 -25.04 -9.00 -3.97
N LYS A 108 -23.92 -9.05 -3.24
CA LYS A 108 -23.78 -8.59 -1.87
C LYS A 108 -22.48 -7.79 -1.77
N PRO A 109 -22.49 -6.50 -2.15
CA PRO A 109 -21.30 -5.67 -2.04
C PRO A 109 -20.91 -5.51 -0.56
N PRO A 110 -19.64 -5.19 -0.26
CA PRO A 110 -19.22 -4.85 1.09
C PRO A 110 -20.11 -3.75 1.70
N ARG A 111 -20.47 -3.90 2.98
CA ARG A 111 -21.25 -2.90 3.72
C ARG A 111 -20.36 -1.75 4.19
N THR A 112 -19.79 -1.01 3.25
CA THR A 112 -18.93 0.15 3.52
C THR A 112 -18.99 1.13 2.36
N ASP A 113 -18.96 2.42 2.68
CA ASP A 113 -18.92 3.49 1.69
C ASP A 113 -17.47 3.73 1.18
N GLU A 114 -16.47 3.12 1.82
CA GLU A 114 -15.05 3.22 1.45
C GLU A 114 -14.55 1.98 0.70
N LEU A 115 -15.14 1.69 -0.47
CA LEU A 115 -14.81 0.48 -1.25
C LEU A 115 -13.31 0.36 -1.58
N HIS A 116 -12.64 1.48 -1.88
CA HIS A 116 -11.19 1.49 -2.12
C HIS A 116 -10.40 1.07 -0.87
N SER A 117 -10.73 1.62 0.29
CA SER A 117 -10.09 1.21 1.56
C SER A 117 -10.35 -0.26 1.87
N HIS A 118 -11.56 -0.76 1.58
CA HIS A 118 -11.90 -2.17 1.76
C HIS A 118 -11.09 -3.09 0.85
N LEU A 119 -11.03 -2.78 -0.45
CA LEU A 119 -10.23 -3.50 -1.44
C LEU A 119 -8.76 -3.57 -0.99
N MET A 120 -8.17 -2.44 -0.64
CA MET A 120 -6.76 -2.37 -0.26
C MET A 120 -6.45 -2.98 1.12
N LYS A 121 -7.47 -3.27 1.93
CA LYS A 121 -7.32 -3.95 3.23
C LYS A 121 -7.53 -5.46 3.14
N HIS A 122 -8.49 -5.90 2.35
CA HIS A 122 -8.94 -7.30 2.32
C HIS A 122 -8.66 -8.00 1.00
N GLY A 123 -8.53 -7.25 -0.10
CA GLY A 123 -8.49 -7.78 -1.46
C GLY A 123 -9.88 -8.21 -1.96
N PRO A 124 -10.01 -8.55 -3.24
CA PRO A 124 -11.21 -9.21 -3.78
C PRO A 124 -11.39 -10.63 -3.23
N GLU A 125 -10.30 -11.30 -2.84
CA GLU A 125 -10.29 -12.64 -2.25
C GLU A 125 -9.37 -12.69 -1.02
N VAL A 126 -9.60 -13.66 -0.11
CA VAL A 126 -8.96 -13.75 1.22
C VAL A 126 -7.44 -13.66 1.19
N ASN A 127 -6.80 -14.23 0.16
CA ASN A 127 -5.33 -14.27 0.02
C ASN A 127 -4.79 -13.35 -1.07
N HIS A 128 -5.62 -12.54 -1.72
CA HIS A 128 -5.28 -11.83 -2.95
C HIS A 128 -3.96 -11.06 -2.87
N TRP A 129 -3.75 -10.27 -1.82
CA TRP A 129 -2.51 -9.50 -1.67
C TRP A 129 -1.28 -10.38 -1.41
N ASN A 130 -1.45 -11.49 -0.67
CA ASN A 130 -0.37 -12.43 -0.43
C ASN A 130 0.00 -13.20 -1.70
N GLU A 131 -1.01 -13.60 -2.48
CA GLU A 131 -0.81 -14.25 -3.79
C GLU A 131 -0.13 -13.30 -4.77
N TYR A 132 -0.53 -12.03 -4.82
CA TYR A 132 0.16 -11.04 -5.64
C TYR A 132 1.62 -10.85 -5.22
N ILE A 133 1.91 -10.69 -3.92
CA ILE A 133 3.28 -10.57 -3.41
C ILE A 133 4.12 -11.80 -3.78
N HIS A 134 3.54 -13.00 -3.68
CA HIS A 134 4.23 -14.24 -4.01
C HIS A 134 4.48 -14.37 -5.53
N CYS A 135 3.41 -14.26 -6.34
CA CYS A 135 3.47 -14.48 -7.77
C CYS A 135 4.19 -13.35 -8.51
N GLY A 136 4.20 -12.14 -7.96
CA GLY A 136 4.86 -10.95 -8.51
C GLY A 136 6.33 -10.81 -8.11
N TYR A 137 6.84 -11.60 -7.17
CA TYR A 137 8.19 -11.45 -6.63
C TYR A 137 9.28 -11.61 -7.69
N THR A 138 10.27 -10.70 -7.71
CA THR A 138 11.42 -10.76 -8.64
C THR A 138 12.78 -10.63 -7.96
N GLY A 139 12.80 -10.30 -6.66
CA GLY A 139 14.04 -10.13 -5.89
C GLY A 139 13.86 -9.20 -4.71
N HIS A 140 14.93 -8.99 -3.95
CA HIS A 140 14.94 -8.03 -2.85
C HIS A 140 16.34 -7.44 -2.60
N ARG A 141 16.35 -6.36 -1.84
CA ARG A 141 17.47 -5.78 -1.10
C ARG A 141 17.09 -5.74 0.38
N PRO A 142 18.05 -5.53 1.32
CA PRO A 142 17.73 -5.39 2.73
C PRO A 142 16.60 -4.38 3.02
N GLU A 143 16.51 -3.32 2.22
CA GLU A 143 15.60 -2.20 2.39
C GLU A 143 14.33 -2.26 1.52
N ALA A 144 14.25 -3.14 0.51
CA ALA A 144 13.12 -3.19 -0.43
C ALA A 144 12.91 -4.55 -1.08
N ILE A 145 11.66 -4.88 -1.41
CA ILE A 145 11.27 -6.09 -2.15
C ILE A 145 10.77 -5.66 -3.52
N PHE A 146 11.16 -6.34 -4.59
CA PHE A 146 10.77 -5.98 -5.95
C PHE A 146 9.67 -6.90 -6.47
N LEU A 147 8.59 -6.30 -6.96
CA LEU A 147 7.46 -6.98 -7.59
C LEU A 147 7.32 -6.55 -9.05
N THR A 148 6.73 -7.39 -9.89
CA THR A 148 6.28 -7.06 -11.25
C THR A 148 4.93 -7.73 -11.53
N GLY A 149 4.33 -7.40 -12.67
CA GLY A 149 2.98 -7.84 -13.05
C GLY A 149 1.85 -6.99 -12.46
N ILE A 150 0.64 -7.24 -12.94
CA ILE A 150 -0.61 -6.63 -12.50
C ILE A 150 -1.44 -7.71 -11.77
N PRO A 151 -2.01 -7.43 -10.57
CA PRO A 151 -2.57 -8.47 -9.72
C PRO A 151 -3.67 -9.34 -10.36
N ASP A 152 -4.47 -8.80 -11.28
CA ASP A 152 -5.56 -9.53 -11.95
C ASP A 152 -5.20 -10.07 -13.34
N ILE A 153 -3.94 -9.96 -13.78
CA ILE A 153 -3.48 -10.41 -15.11
C ILE A 153 -2.40 -11.49 -14.92
N ARG A 154 -2.82 -12.75 -14.98
CA ARG A 154 -1.96 -13.91 -14.70
C ARG A 154 -0.70 -13.95 -15.55
N GLU A 155 -0.82 -13.66 -16.84
CA GLU A 155 0.27 -13.72 -17.82
C GLU A 155 1.34 -12.63 -17.60
N SER A 156 1.03 -11.62 -16.79
CA SER A 156 1.98 -10.57 -16.41
C SER A 156 2.82 -10.92 -15.18
N LEU A 157 2.45 -11.96 -14.43
CA LEU A 157 3.12 -12.37 -13.20
C LEU A 157 4.21 -13.42 -13.52
N PRO A 158 5.44 -13.26 -13.00
CA PRO A 158 6.56 -14.16 -13.33
C PRO A 158 6.40 -15.60 -12.79
N HIS A 159 5.51 -15.82 -11.82
CA HIS A 159 5.39 -17.10 -11.12
C HIS A 159 3.94 -17.63 -11.03
N ALA A 160 3.04 -17.14 -11.88
CA ALA A 160 1.63 -17.53 -11.86
C ALA A 160 1.27 -18.66 -12.82
#